data_AF-K0TAF7-F1
#
_entry.id   AF-K0TAF7-F1
#
_cell.length_a   1.000
_cell.length_b   1.000
_cell.length_c   1.000
_cell.angle_alpha   90.00
_cell.angle_beta   90.00
_cell.angle_gamma   90.00
#
_symmetry.space_group_name_H-M   'P 1'
#
loop_
_entity.id
_entity.type
_entity.pdbx_description
1 polymer ?
#
loop_
_entity_poly.entity_id
_entity_poly.type
_entity_poly.pdbx_seq_one_letter_code
_entity_poly.pdbx_strand_id
1 'polypeptide(L)'
;IPRSHWIEQGHNEEYAARFMEGCVDRIKEDVEDIRNGEEDRCSCLDYCHLADQLAIMHDGALLPHFKELADAIQLSNGIQRINIDKVELRSSVLGILCPAMEGKVTEIDMRHVIFPGPDVVECYQIISTLIRRNHALKTLTWIDNRIPSDEQADLLIKSIIDNRAIKQIRLQNSFNQSSVNGCRVLASLISCGRPFDLLNFRGNGLSGIDDLAAALATNPQLERLLIRDNQLNDRDADLIAQALKQNTNLQRLDLKGNSITSAGFETIRTAIYDPSSLNAMESCNHTCLVDCVKENEHRMTPRQRRNRKLYKLLSTRHLGGSNARHLNAELGEEKHAIKLVPKVLHCIKRYSSDQTADSPTPLSITYELIKTWMMPELFEYHCNYDGGN
;
A
#
# COMPACT_ATOMS: atom_id res chain seq x y z
N ILE A 1 40.32 12.62 -2.78
CA ILE A 1 41.07 11.44 -2.28
C ILE A 1 41.73 10.80 -3.49
N PRO A 2 43.06 10.62 -3.54
CA PRO A 2 43.73 10.08 -4.72
C PRO A 2 43.34 8.62 -4.96
N ARG A 3 43.31 8.18 -6.23
CA ARG A 3 42.99 6.80 -6.63
C ARG A 3 43.79 5.74 -5.87
N SER A 4 45.08 6.02 -5.66
CA SER A 4 46.02 5.12 -5.01
C SER A 4 45.54 4.71 -3.61
N HIS A 5 44.89 5.62 -2.87
CA HIS A 5 44.31 5.32 -1.56
C HIS A 5 43.33 4.14 -1.63
N TRP A 6 42.41 4.16 -2.60
CA TRP A 6 41.41 3.09 -2.75
C TRP A 6 42.03 1.75 -3.13
N ILE A 7 43.05 1.78 -3.98
CA ILE A 7 43.79 0.58 -4.39
C ILE A 7 44.56 -0.01 -3.20
N GLU A 8 45.17 0.84 -2.38
CA GLU A 8 45.84 0.45 -1.12
C GLU A 8 44.89 -0.18 -0.10
N GLN A 9 43.60 0.21 -0.11
CA GLN A 9 42.54 -0.42 0.68
C GLN A 9 42.02 -1.75 0.09
N GLY A 10 42.62 -2.22 -1.01
CA GLY A 10 42.31 -3.51 -1.62
C GLY A 10 41.23 -3.46 -2.69
N HIS A 11 40.80 -2.28 -3.13
CA HIS A 11 39.90 -2.16 -4.26
C HIS A 11 40.64 -2.33 -5.60
N ASN A 12 39.98 -2.93 -6.59
CA ASN A 12 40.53 -2.96 -7.94
C ASN A 12 40.48 -1.58 -8.61
N GLU A 13 41.29 -1.39 -9.65
CA GLU A 13 41.46 -0.09 -10.30
C GLU A 13 40.16 0.43 -10.94
N GLU A 14 39.37 -0.45 -11.54
CA GLU A 14 38.07 -0.09 -12.11
C GLU A 14 37.11 0.41 -11.03
N TYR A 15 37.07 -0.25 -9.87
CA TYR A 15 36.20 0.11 -8.77
C TYR A 15 36.62 1.44 -8.14
N ALA A 16 37.91 1.61 -7.90
CA ALA A 16 38.48 2.84 -7.36
C ALA A 16 38.18 4.05 -8.26
N ALA A 17 38.41 3.92 -9.57
CA ALA A 17 38.21 5.00 -10.53
C ALA A 17 36.73 5.30 -10.80
N ARG A 18 35.90 4.27 -10.95
CA ARG A 18 34.52 4.44 -11.41
C ARG A 18 33.55 4.74 -10.28
N PHE A 19 33.79 4.20 -9.09
CA PHE A 19 32.81 4.25 -7.99
C PHE A 19 33.27 5.12 -6.83
N MET A 20 34.52 4.97 -6.36
CA MET A 20 34.99 5.75 -5.20
C MET A 20 35.30 7.21 -5.55
N GLU A 21 35.97 7.46 -6.69
CA GLU A 21 36.14 8.84 -7.19
C GLU A 21 34.79 9.47 -7.52
N GLY A 22 33.95 8.76 -8.28
CA GLY A 22 32.60 9.23 -8.63
C GLY A 22 31.72 9.52 -7.41
N CYS A 23 31.86 8.77 -6.31
CA CYS A 23 31.13 9.02 -5.07
C CYS A 23 31.49 10.36 -4.45
N VAL A 24 32.78 10.68 -4.38
CA VAL A 24 33.25 11.96 -3.82
C VAL A 24 32.76 13.13 -4.67
N ASP A 25 32.76 12.99 -5.99
CA ASP A 25 32.33 14.07 -6.88
C ASP A 25 30.81 14.28 -6.82
N ARG A 26 30.01 13.20 -6.78
CA ARG A 26 28.56 13.29 -6.55
C ARG A 26 28.20 13.96 -5.22
N ILE A 27 28.93 13.66 -4.14
CA ILE A 27 28.68 14.34 -2.85
C ILE A 27 28.95 15.84 -2.97
N LYS A 28 29.99 16.26 -3.69
CA LYS A 28 30.28 17.69 -3.87
C LYS A 28 29.22 18.40 -4.71
N GLU A 29 28.79 17.78 -5.80
CA GLU A 29 27.73 18.29 -6.68
C GLU A 29 26.44 18.51 -5.88
N ASP A 30 25.94 17.49 -5.17
CA ASP A 30 24.75 17.64 -4.33
C ASP A 30 24.94 18.70 -3.22
N VAL A 31 26.13 18.80 -2.62
CA VAL A 31 26.39 19.84 -1.61
C VAL A 31 26.26 21.24 -2.19
N GLU A 32 26.74 21.46 -3.41
CA GLU A 32 26.61 22.72 -4.13
C GLU A 32 25.14 23.02 -4.45
N ASP A 33 24.44 22.04 -5.02
CA ASP A 33 23.03 22.17 -5.40
C ASP A 33 22.12 22.44 -4.19
N ILE A 34 22.35 21.73 -3.07
CA ILE A 34 21.61 21.92 -1.82
C ILE A 34 21.86 23.31 -1.24
N ARG A 35 23.10 23.82 -1.31
CA ARG A 35 23.46 25.15 -0.81
C ARG A 35 22.88 26.28 -1.68
N ASN A 36 22.81 26.07 -2.99
CA ASN A 36 22.19 27.01 -3.92
C ASN A 36 20.65 26.96 -3.89
N GLY A 37 20.08 25.91 -3.29
CA GLY A 37 18.63 25.69 -3.23
C GLY A 37 18.04 25.23 -4.57
N GLU A 38 18.86 24.59 -5.40
CA GLU A 38 18.49 24.13 -6.73
C GLU A 38 17.72 22.80 -6.70
N GLU A 39 17.95 21.98 -5.67
CA GLU A 39 17.28 20.69 -5.48
C GLU A 39 16.54 20.57 -4.14
N ASP A 40 15.40 19.87 -4.17
CA ASP A 40 14.62 19.48 -2.98
C ASP A 40 14.87 18.03 -2.55
N ARG A 41 15.79 17.34 -3.23
CA ARG A 41 16.18 15.95 -2.97
C ARG A 41 17.70 15.83 -2.91
N CYS A 42 18.20 14.91 -2.08
CA CYS A 42 19.60 14.53 -2.06
C CYS A 42 19.70 13.12 -2.62
N SER A 43 20.50 12.96 -3.67
CA SER A 43 20.68 11.72 -4.42
C SER A 43 22.14 11.33 -4.63
N CYS A 44 23.10 12.04 -4.05
CA CYS A 44 24.53 11.70 -4.12
C CYS A 44 24.86 10.30 -3.57
N LEU A 45 23.97 9.75 -2.73
CA LEU A 45 24.08 8.39 -2.19
C LEU A 45 23.17 7.37 -2.89
N ASP A 46 22.49 7.76 -3.98
CA ASP A 46 21.59 6.90 -4.75
C ASP A 46 22.36 6.24 -5.91
N TYR A 47 22.73 4.97 -5.74
CA TYR A 47 23.46 4.19 -6.74
C TYR A 47 22.61 3.11 -7.40
N CYS A 48 21.32 3.36 -7.61
CA CYS A 48 20.38 2.40 -8.21
C CYS A 48 20.80 1.83 -9.58
N HIS A 49 21.68 2.53 -10.30
CA HIS A 49 22.22 2.15 -11.60
C HIS A 49 23.35 1.11 -11.54
N LEU A 50 23.92 0.84 -10.36
CA LEU A 50 24.95 -0.19 -10.19
C LEU A 50 24.36 -1.59 -10.39
N ALA A 51 25.22 -2.55 -10.74
CA ALA A 51 24.85 -3.97 -10.73
C ALA A 51 24.48 -4.43 -9.30
N ASP A 52 23.70 -5.51 -9.17
CA ASP A 52 23.13 -5.93 -7.89
C ASP A 52 24.16 -6.40 -6.85
N GLN A 53 25.34 -6.83 -7.28
CA GLN A 53 26.40 -7.29 -6.38
C GLN A 53 27.37 -6.17 -5.96
N LEU A 54 27.17 -4.94 -6.45
CA LEU A 54 28.08 -3.83 -6.20
C LEU A 54 27.47 -2.84 -5.21
N ALA A 55 28.28 -2.40 -4.25
CA ALA A 55 27.93 -1.33 -3.30
C ALA A 55 29.16 -0.45 -3.04
N ILE A 56 28.91 0.81 -2.68
CA ILE A 56 29.96 1.73 -2.24
C ILE A 56 30.34 1.39 -0.80
N MET A 57 31.53 0.80 -0.65
CA MET A 57 32.08 0.45 0.66
C MET A 57 32.49 1.70 1.45
N HIS A 58 32.29 1.65 2.77
CA HIS A 58 32.67 2.75 3.65
C HIS A 58 34.19 2.85 3.79
N ASP A 59 34.70 4.09 3.81
CA ASP A 59 36.07 4.42 4.15
C ASP A 59 36.09 5.69 5.01
N GLY A 60 36.96 5.73 6.02
CA GLY A 60 37.12 6.89 6.91
C GLY A 60 37.51 8.17 6.18
N ALA A 61 38.17 8.08 5.02
CA ALA A 61 38.51 9.21 4.18
C ALA A 61 37.26 9.93 3.62
N LEU A 62 36.09 9.27 3.58
CA LEU A 62 34.82 9.89 3.18
C LEU A 62 34.18 10.75 4.30
N LEU A 63 34.60 10.62 5.56
CA LEU A 63 33.97 11.32 6.68
C LEU A 63 33.92 12.85 6.54
N PRO A 64 34.98 13.55 6.07
CA PRO A 64 34.91 14.99 5.84
C PRO A 64 33.84 15.37 4.79
N HIS A 65 33.66 14.55 3.75
CA HIS A 65 32.65 14.78 2.71
C HIS A 65 31.23 14.59 3.26
N PHE A 66 31.01 13.59 4.12
CA PHE A 66 29.73 13.44 4.82
C PHE A 66 29.43 14.58 5.80
N LYS A 67 30.45 15.20 6.41
CA LYS A 67 30.26 16.39 7.25
C LYS A 67 29.80 17.60 6.43
N GLU A 68 30.46 17.86 5.30
CA GLU A 68 30.03 18.93 4.37
C GLU A 68 28.59 18.71 3.89
N LEU A 69 28.23 17.46 3.59
CA LEU A 69 26.85 17.09 3.23
C LEU A 69 25.86 17.34 4.37
N ALA A 70 26.19 16.92 5.58
CA ALA A 70 25.37 17.18 6.76
C ALA A 70 25.17 18.68 6.99
N ASP A 71 26.24 19.48 6.86
CA ASP A 71 26.17 20.94 7.02
C ASP A 71 25.28 21.58 5.93
N ALA A 72 25.40 21.12 4.68
CA ALA A 72 24.53 21.58 3.59
C ALA A 72 23.05 21.25 3.85
N ILE A 73 22.73 20.01 4.26
CA ILE A 73 21.37 19.59 4.63
C ILE A 73 20.83 20.43 5.80
N GLN A 74 21.65 20.66 6.82
CA GLN A 74 21.27 21.42 8.01
C GLN A 74 20.96 22.89 7.69
N LEU A 75 21.71 23.50 6.77
CA LEU A 75 21.52 24.89 6.35
C LEU A 75 20.40 25.05 5.31
N SER A 76 20.07 23.98 4.58
CA SER A 76 19.02 24.01 3.56
C SER A 76 17.62 24.14 4.18
N ASN A 77 16.78 24.94 3.52
CA ASN A 77 15.34 25.05 3.79
C ASN A 77 14.49 24.33 2.74
N GLY A 78 15.11 23.82 1.66
CA GLY A 78 14.41 23.20 0.53
C GLY A 78 14.42 21.67 0.57
N ILE A 79 15.38 21.07 1.26
CA ILE A 79 15.60 19.61 1.23
C ILE A 79 14.43 18.86 1.89
N GLN A 80 13.78 18.01 1.11
CA GLN A 80 12.61 17.24 1.53
C GLN A 80 12.82 15.74 1.45
N ARG A 81 13.67 15.26 0.54
CA ARG A 81 13.92 13.83 0.31
C ARG A 81 15.40 13.49 0.37
N ILE A 82 15.74 12.38 1.00
CA ILE A 82 17.10 11.82 0.99
C ILE A 82 17.04 10.38 0.51
N ASN A 83 17.79 10.08 -0.54
CA ASN A 83 17.95 8.75 -1.11
C ASN A 83 19.33 8.19 -0.78
N ILE A 84 19.36 6.96 -0.29
CA ILE A 84 20.57 6.19 0.00
C ILE A 84 20.37 4.80 -0.59
N ASP A 85 21.11 4.45 -1.64
CA ASP A 85 21.01 3.16 -2.31
C ASP A 85 22.39 2.54 -2.58
N LYS A 86 22.57 1.25 -2.26
CA LYS A 86 23.80 0.47 -2.49
C LYS A 86 25.07 1.10 -1.87
N VAL A 87 25.01 1.42 -0.56
CA VAL A 87 26.13 1.98 0.21
C VAL A 87 26.31 1.22 1.53
N GLU A 88 27.55 0.98 1.96
CA GLU A 88 27.85 0.59 3.35
C GLU A 88 27.82 1.83 4.24
N LEU A 89 26.94 1.85 5.24
CA LEU A 89 26.86 2.91 6.24
C LEU A 89 27.27 2.39 7.61
N ARG A 90 28.25 3.07 8.22
CA ARG A 90 28.69 2.85 9.60
C ARG A 90 28.07 3.85 10.55
N SER A 91 28.11 3.53 11.85
CA SER A 91 27.61 4.41 12.90
C SER A 91 28.29 5.78 12.88
N SER A 92 29.57 5.85 12.48
CA SER A 92 30.32 7.10 12.30
C SER A 92 29.69 8.04 11.26
N VAL A 93 29.22 7.52 10.13
CA VAL A 93 28.56 8.32 9.07
C VAL A 93 27.13 8.65 9.47
N LEU A 94 26.39 7.68 10.01
CA LEU A 94 25.02 7.90 10.47
C LEU A 94 24.97 8.94 11.60
N GLY A 95 25.96 8.94 12.50
CA GLY A 95 26.08 9.92 13.58
C GLY A 95 26.31 11.35 13.09
N ILE A 96 26.78 11.52 11.85
CA ILE A 96 26.95 12.83 11.19
C ILE A 96 25.68 13.21 10.42
N LEU A 97 25.19 12.30 9.56
CA LEU A 97 24.07 12.60 8.67
C LEU A 97 22.72 12.66 9.41
N CYS A 98 22.44 11.73 10.32
CA CYS A 98 21.14 11.61 10.95
C CYS A 98 20.71 12.87 11.71
N PRO A 99 21.55 13.49 12.56
CA PRO A 99 21.20 14.75 13.22
C PRO A 99 20.83 15.87 12.23
N ALA A 100 21.50 15.95 11.08
CA ALA A 100 21.22 16.99 10.07
C ALA A 100 19.85 16.83 9.40
N MET A 101 19.30 15.60 9.39
CA MET A 101 17.99 15.30 8.80
C MET A 101 16.82 15.60 9.75
N GLU A 102 17.07 15.73 11.05
CA GLU A 102 16.03 15.81 12.08
C GLU A 102 15.13 17.04 11.88
N GLY A 103 13.81 16.79 11.77
CA GLY A 103 12.78 17.85 11.71
C GLY A 103 12.69 18.59 10.37
N LYS A 104 13.51 18.23 9.39
CA LYS A 104 13.52 18.85 8.05
C LYS A 104 12.98 17.91 6.98
N VAL A 105 13.55 16.71 6.92
CA VAL A 105 13.33 15.78 5.80
C VAL A 105 11.98 15.10 5.93
N THR A 106 11.18 15.14 4.86
CA THR A 106 9.84 14.54 4.83
C THR A 106 9.84 13.12 4.26
N GLU A 107 10.88 12.73 3.54
CA GLU A 107 11.03 11.40 2.95
C GLU A 107 12.46 10.89 3.08
N ILE A 108 12.60 9.72 3.68
CA ILE A 108 13.86 8.98 3.75
C ILE A 108 13.67 7.69 2.97
N ASP A 109 14.53 7.49 1.96
CA ASP A 109 14.54 6.30 1.12
C ASP A 109 15.90 5.60 1.23
N MET A 110 15.92 4.47 1.94
CA MET A 110 17.09 3.64 2.11
C MET A 110 16.88 2.29 1.41
N ARG A 111 17.75 1.96 0.46
CA ARG A 111 17.69 0.72 -0.33
C ARG A 111 19.05 0.04 -0.39
N HIS A 112 19.09 -1.30 -0.32
CA HIS A 112 20.35 -2.08 -0.40
C HIS A 112 21.50 -1.52 0.47
N VAL A 113 21.17 -0.93 1.62
CA VAL A 113 22.14 -0.35 2.55
C VAL A 113 22.74 -1.46 3.38
N ILE A 114 24.07 -1.51 3.40
CA ILE A 114 24.82 -2.49 4.16
C ILE A 114 25.17 -1.86 5.52
N PHE A 115 24.71 -2.50 6.59
CA PHE A 115 25.13 -2.16 7.96
C PHE A 115 26.13 -3.23 8.43
N PRO A 116 27.42 -2.90 8.61
CA PRO A 116 28.42 -3.89 8.93
C PRO A 116 28.22 -4.47 10.34
N GLY A 117 28.54 -5.76 10.49
CA GLY A 117 28.24 -6.55 11.70
C GLY A 117 28.68 -5.93 13.04
N PRO A 118 29.89 -5.33 13.17
CA PRO A 118 30.32 -4.70 14.42
C PRO A 118 29.45 -3.52 14.86
N ASP A 119 28.89 -2.78 13.90
CA ASP A 119 28.24 -1.49 14.15
C ASP A 119 26.72 -1.57 13.98
N VAL A 120 26.17 -2.72 13.56
CA VAL A 120 24.75 -2.84 13.15
C VAL A 120 23.79 -2.40 14.26
N VAL A 121 24.06 -2.77 15.52
CA VAL A 121 23.21 -2.38 16.65
C VAL A 121 23.19 -0.86 16.83
N GLU A 122 24.36 -0.22 16.80
CA GLU A 122 24.51 1.23 16.93
C GLU A 122 23.87 1.96 15.73
N CYS A 123 24.01 1.43 14.52
CA CYS A 123 23.37 1.97 13.31
C CYS A 123 21.84 2.04 13.48
N TYR A 124 21.21 0.94 13.92
CA TYR A 124 19.77 0.90 14.16
C TYR A 124 19.33 1.80 15.32
N GLN A 125 20.17 2.01 16.35
CA GLN A 125 19.90 2.97 17.42
C GLN A 125 19.88 4.42 16.91
N ILE A 126 20.87 4.81 16.09
CA ILE A 126 20.95 6.13 15.50
C ILE A 126 19.76 6.38 14.55
N ILE A 127 19.46 5.42 13.68
CA ILE A 127 18.34 5.51 12.73
C ILE A 127 17.00 5.60 13.48
N SER A 128 16.81 4.79 14.53
CA SER A 128 15.59 4.83 15.33
C SER A 128 15.44 6.16 16.08
N THR A 129 16.56 6.77 16.49
CA THR A 129 16.57 8.10 17.11
C THR A 129 16.15 9.17 16.11
N LEU A 130 16.72 9.14 14.89
CA LEU A 130 16.31 10.01 13.78
C LEU A 130 14.81 9.89 13.50
N ILE A 131 14.31 8.65 13.34
CA ILE A 131 12.89 8.41 13.09
C ILE A 131 12.06 9.01 14.22
N ARG A 132 12.41 8.79 15.49
CA ARG A 132 11.60 9.29 16.61
C ARG A 132 11.57 10.83 16.67
N ARG A 133 12.68 11.50 16.33
CA ARG A 133 12.86 12.95 16.45
C ARG A 133 12.42 13.73 15.21
N ASN A 134 12.35 13.08 14.05
CA ASN A 134 11.95 13.73 12.82
C ASN A 134 10.41 13.84 12.69
N HIS A 135 9.85 14.91 13.24
CA HIS A 135 8.42 15.23 13.18
C HIS A 135 7.93 15.72 11.80
N ALA A 136 8.82 15.88 10.82
CA ALA A 136 8.46 16.20 9.44
C ALA A 136 8.34 14.95 8.55
N LEU A 137 8.84 13.80 9.00
CA LEU A 137 8.93 12.55 8.22
C LEU A 137 7.54 11.98 7.91
N LYS A 138 7.14 12.03 6.64
CA LYS A 138 5.87 11.50 6.11
C LYS A 138 6.03 10.11 5.51
N THR A 139 7.17 9.86 4.87
CA THR A 139 7.45 8.62 4.14
C THR A 139 8.76 8.01 4.58
N LEU A 140 8.72 6.74 4.97
CA LEU A 140 9.91 5.94 5.25
C LEU A 140 9.94 4.74 4.30
N THR A 141 11.00 4.67 3.50
CA THR A 141 11.26 3.56 2.59
C THR A 141 12.53 2.83 3.03
N TRP A 142 12.42 1.51 3.16
CA TRP A 142 13.42 0.58 3.66
C TRP A 142 13.31 -0.71 2.85
N ILE A 143 14.10 -0.81 1.78
CA ILE A 143 13.97 -1.89 0.78
C ILE A 143 15.29 -2.64 0.68
N ASP A 144 15.26 -3.96 0.77
CA ASP A 144 16.47 -4.80 0.64
C ASP A 144 17.57 -4.45 1.68
N ASN A 145 17.17 -3.85 2.80
CA ASN A 145 18.01 -3.58 3.95
C ASN A 145 17.77 -4.66 5.00
N ARG A 146 18.78 -5.49 5.26
CA ARG A 146 18.65 -6.63 6.19
C ARG A 146 18.42 -6.16 7.62
N ILE A 147 17.33 -6.65 8.24
CA ILE A 147 17.07 -6.50 9.67
C ILE A 147 17.59 -7.77 10.37
N PRO A 148 18.65 -7.67 11.20
CA PRO A 148 19.43 -8.85 11.61
C PRO A 148 18.77 -9.68 12.73
N SER A 149 17.97 -9.06 13.60
CA SER A 149 17.34 -9.73 14.75
C SER A 149 16.00 -9.12 15.12
N ASP A 150 15.27 -9.81 16.01
CA ASP A 150 14.01 -9.33 16.57
C ASP A 150 14.19 -8.03 17.37
N GLU A 151 15.31 -7.88 18.09
CA GLU A 151 15.61 -6.66 18.84
C GLU A 151 15.76 -5.44 17.93
N GLN A 152 16.44 -5.58 16.79
CA GLN A 152 16.56 -4.49 15.81
C GLN A 152 15.23 -4.21 15.10
N ALA A 153 14.45 -5.24 14.80
CA ALA A 153 13.10 -5.08 14.26
C ALA A 153 12.21 -4.31 15.23
N ASP A 154 12.13 -4.74 16.50
CA ASP A 154 11.30 -4.12 17.51
C ASP A 154 11.74 -2.68 17.80
N LEU A 155 13.05 -2.40 17.78
CA LEU A 155 13.60 -1.05 17.93
C LEU A 155 13.12 -0.13 16.79
N LEU A 156 13.26 -0.58 15.54
CA LEU A 156 12.81 0.17 14.36
C LEU A 156 11.29 0.38 14.39
N ILE A 157 10.51 -0.67 14.62
CA ILE A 157 9.05 -0.60 14.64
C ILE A 157 8.54 0.28 15.76
N LYS A 158 9.13 0.21 16.96
CA LYS A 158 8.79 1.11 18.06
C LYS A 158 9.05 2.56 17.69
N SER A 159 10.17 2.86 17.04
CA SER A 159 10.45 4.24 16.59
C SER A 159 9.42 4.76 15.59
N ILE A 160 8.94 3.91 14.69
CA ILE A 160 7.89 4.23 13.70
C ILE A 160 6.53 4.46 14.40
N ILE A 161 6.19 3.59 15.36
CA ILE A 161 4.94 3.71 16.15
C ILE A 161 4.94 4.99 17.00
N ASP A 162 6.10 5.39 17.52
CA ASP A 162 6.25 6.62 18.31
C ASP A 162 6.19 7.89 17.44
N ASN A 163 6.70 7.85 16.18
CA ASN A 163 6.70 9.00 15.29
C ASN A 163 5.29 9.31 14.74
N ARG A 164 4.69 10.42 15.16
CA ARG A 164 3.32 10.85 14.80
C ARG A 164 3.11 11.35 13.37
N ALA A 165 4.18 11.66 12.64
CA ALA A 165 4.13 12.27 11.31
C ALA A 165 4.07 11.24 10.16
N ILE A 166 4.63 10.04 10.35
CA ILE A 166 4.72 9.03 9.29
C ILE A 166 3.33 8.57 8.84
N LYS A 167 3.13 8.58 7.53
CA LYS A 167 1.92 8.16 6.83
C LYS A 167 2.13 6.99 5.90
N GLN A 168 3.32 6.88 5.30
CA GLN A 168 3.64 5.85 4.33
C GLN A 168 4.89 5.10 4.76
N ILE A 169 4.77 3.77 4.86
CA ILE A 169 5.88 2.89 5.19
C ILE A 169 6.03 1.87 4.07
N ARG A 170 7.26 1.73 3.57
CA ARG A 170 7.64 0.68 2.63
C ARG A 170 8.78 -0.11 3.25
N LEU A 171 8.46 -1.27 3.82
CA LEU A 171 9.42 -2.24 4.34
C LEU A 171 9.41 -3.44 3.39
N GLN A 172 10.35 -3.53 2.45
CA GLN A 172 10.33 -4.58 1.43
C GLN A 172 11.59 -5.43 1.51
N ASN A 173 11.46 -6.74 1.32
CA ASN A 173 12.58 -7.70 1.33
C ASN A 173 13.52 -7.54 2.55
N SER A 174 13.00 -7.08 3.69
CA SER A 174 13.82 -6.71 4.84
C SER A 174 13.91 -7.84 5.87
N PHE A 175 12.93 -8.74 5.85
CA PHE A 175 12.79 -9.84 6.81
C PHE A 175 13.04 -11.24 6.21
N ASN A 176 13.07 -11.38 4.89
CA ASN A 176 13.13 -12.67 4.19
C ASN A 176 14.43 -13.48 4.41
N GLN A 177 15.51 -12.83 4.82
CA GLN A 177 16.81 -13.43 5.16
C GLN A 177 17.10 -13.38 6.67
N SER A 178 16.08 -13.11 7.47
CA SER A 178 16.16 -12.98 8.93
C SER A 178 15.28 -14.02 9.61
N SER A 179 15.51 -14.27 10.90
CA SER A 179 14.58 -15.04 11.74
C SER A 179 13.36 -14.22 12.17
N VAL A 180 13.29 -12.93 11.82
CA VAL A 180 12.23 -12.02 12.23
C VAL A 180 10.95 -12.37 11.50
N ASN A 181 9.86 -12.49 12.26
CA ASN A 181 8.55 -12.75 11.70
C ASN A 181 7.95 -11.44 11.13
N GLY A 182 7.98 -11.29 9.80
CA GLY A 182 7.38 -10.15 9.11
C GLY A 182 5.87 -9.97 9.36
N CYS A 183 5.12 -11.04 9.62
CA CYS A 183 3.70 -10.96 9.99
C CYS A 183 3.52 -10.26 11.33
N ARG A 184 4.31 -10.63 12.35
CA ARG A 184 4.26 -9.99 13.68
C ARG A 184 4.46 -8.48 13.57
N VAL A 185 5.45 -8.10 12.78
CA VAL A 185 5.80 -6.70 12.53
C VAL A 185 4.66 -5.95 11.85
N LEU A 186 4.11 -6.50 10.77
CA LEU A 186 2.99 -5.90 10.06
C LEU A 186 1.72 -5.81 10.92
N ALA A 187 1.38 -6.87 11.66
CA ALA A 187 0.26 -6.88 12.58
C ALA A 187 0.42 -5.82 13.68
N SER A 188 1.63 -5.63 14.20
CA SER A 188 1.93 -4.59 15.19
C SER A 188 1.69 -3.18 14.64
N LEU A 189 2.13 -2.91 13.40
CA LEU A 189 1.89 -1.62 12.74
C LEU A 189 0.40 -1.37 12.45
N ILE A 190 -0.35 -2.41 12.09
CA ILE A 190 -1.80 -2.28 11.87
C ILE A 190 -2.52 -2.09 13.21
N SER A 191 -2.16 -2.82 14.26
CA SER A 191 -2.86 -2.77 15.55
C SER A 191 -2.47 -1.56 16.43
N CYS A 192 -1.43 -0.81 16.09
CA CYS A 192 -0.96 0.31 16.93
C CYS A 192 -1.87 1.55 16.95
N GLY A 193 -2.99 1.55 16.21
CA GLY A 193 -3.96 2.64 16.17
C GLY A 193 -3.48 3.91 15.43
N ARG A 194 -2.38 3.80 14.67
CA ARG A 194 -1.83 4.91 13.89
C ARG A 194 -2.52 5.03 12.52
N PRO A 195 -2.81 6.26 12.04
CA PRO A 195 -3.44 6.47 10.75
C PRO A 195 -2.41 6.45 9.62
N PHE A 196 -1.95 5.26 9.26
CA PHE A 196 -1.10 5.03 8.10
C PHE A 196 -1.95 4.98 6.81
N ASP A 197 -1.52 5.69 5.78
CA ASP A 197 -2.19 5.70 4.47
C ASP A 197 -1.72 4.51 3.61
N LEU A 198 -0.48 4.06 3.84
CA LEU A 198 0.16 2.98 3.07
C LEU A 198 1.10 2.16 3.93
N LEU A 199 0.87 0.85 3.95
CA LEU A 199 1.85 -0.15 4.38
C LEU A 199 2.21 -1.03 3.18
N ASN A 200 3.46 -1.01 2.77
CA ASN A 200 4.00 -1.90 1.74
C ASN A 200 5.01 -2.85 2.38
N PHE A 201 4.66 -4.14 2.37
CA PHE A 201 5.37 -5.25 3.00
C PHE A 201 5.76 -6.33 1.98
N ARG A 202 6.04 -5.93 0.74
CA ARG A 202 6.42 -6.85 -0.33
C ARG A 202 7.63 -7.72 0.03
N GLY A 203 7.57 -9.01 -0.28
CA GLY A 203 8.75 -9.87 -0.27
C GLY A 203 9.34 -10.17 1.12
N ASN A 204 8.54 -10.09 2.17
CA ASN A 204 8.96 -10.30 3.56
C ASN A 204 8.64 -11.70 4.11
N GLY A 205 8.02 -12.59 3.34
CA GLY A 205 7.69 -13.95 3.77
C GLY A 205 6.66 -13.94 4.90
N LEU A 206 5.41 -13.58 4.59
CA LEU A 206 4.35 -13.47 5.57
C LEU A 206 3.68 -14.85 5.80
N SER A 207 4.21 -15.65 6.73
CA SER A 207 3.61 -16.94 7.11
C SER A 207 2.76 -16.82 8.39
N GLY A 208 1.63 -17.54 8.45
CA GLY A 208 0.73 -17.54 9.62
C GLY A 208 0.09 -16.18 9.86
N ILE A 209 -0.80 -15.75 8.97
CA ILE A 209 -1.37 -14.40 8.98
C ILE A 209 -2.60 -14.23 9.90
N ASP A 210 -2.86 -15.14 10.84
CA ASP A 210 -4.04 -15.11 11.71
C ASP A 210 -4.15 -13.77 12.47
N ASP A 211 -3.06 -13.32 13.09
CA ASP A 211 -2.99 -12.02 13.79
C ASP A 211 -3.11 -10.83 12.84
N LEU A 212 -2.52 -10.95 11.65
CA LEU A 212 -2.61 -9.93 10.60
C LEU A 212 -4.06 -9.79 10.11
N ALA A 213 -4.77 -10.89 9.91
CA ALA A 213 -6.16 -10.90 9.49
C ALA A 213 -7.07 -10.30 10.57
N ALA A 214 -6.86 -10.64 11.84
CA ALA A 214 -7.58 -10.05 12.97
C ALA A 214 -7.33 -8.54 13.09
N ALA A 215 -6.07 -8.11 12.95
CA ALA A 215 -5.70 -6.70 12.92
C ALA A 215 -6.35 -5.96 11.73
N LEU A 216 -6.35 -6.59 10.56
CA LEU A 216 -6.97 -6.03 9.36
C LEU A 216 -8.49 -5.91 9.51
N ALA A 217 -9.16 -6.88 10.12
CA ALA A 217 -10.60 -6.84 10.34
C ALA A 217 -11.05 -5.62 11.16
N THR A 218 -10.21 -5.18 12.11
CA THR A 218 -10.54 -4.14 13.08
C THR A 218 -9.93 -2.77 12.77
N ASN A 219 -8.87 -2.69 11.95
CA ASN A 219 -8.21 -1.41 11.67
C ASN A 219 -9.04 -0.52 10.73
N PRO A 220 -9.50 0.66 11.20
CA PRO A 220 -10.35 1.51 10.38
C PRO A 220 -9.61 2.64 9.66
N GLN A 221 -8.28 2.69 9.71
CA GLN A 221 -7.52 3.84 9.22
C GLN A 221 -6.66 3.51 7.99
N LEU A 222 -6.24 2.26 7.83
CA LEU A 222 -5.36 1.88 6.74
C LEU A 222 -6.09 1.91 5.40
N GLU A 223 -5.62 2.76 4.49
CA GLU A 223 -6.22 2.86 3.15
C GLU A 223 -5.63 1.84 2.17
N ARG A 224 -4.31 1.56 2.26
CA ARG A 224 -3.61 0.72 1.28
C ARG A 224 -2.67 -0.26 1.96
N LEU A 225 -2.86 -1.54 1.67
CA LEU A 225 -2.00 -2.63 2.09
C LEU A 225 -1.43 -3.34 0.87
N LEU A 226 -0.10 -3.33 0.72
CA LEU A 226 0.58 -4.03 -0.36
C LEU A 226 1.41 -5.16 0.24
N ILE A 227 0.99 -6.41 0.00
CA ILE A 227 1.62 -7.61 0.55
C ILE A 227 1.95 -8.60 -0.58
N ARG A 228 2.47 -8.05 -1.66
CA ARG A 228 2.95 -8.76 -2.84
C ARG A 228 4.11 -9.70 -2.52
N ASP A 229 4.24 -10.81 -3.24
CA ASP A 229 5.41 -11.70 -3.21
C ASP A 229 5.72 -12.25 -1.79
N ASN A 230 4.70 -12.59 -1.00
CA ASN A 230 4.83 -13.01 0.41
C ASN A 230 4.52 -14.48 0.68
N GLN A 231 4.39 -15.30 -0.36
CA GLN A 231 4.16 -16.75 -0.26
C GLN A 231 2.82 -17.13 0.41
N LEU A 232 1.84 -16.22 0.41
CA LEU A 232 0.50 -16.48 0.93
C LEU A 232 -0.19 -17.57 0.10
N ASN A 233 -0.94 -18.45 0.76
CA ASN A 233 -1.67 -19.56 0.12
C ASN A 233 -3.20 -19.43 0.27
N ASP A 234 -3.96 -20.44 -0.15
CA ASP A 234 -5.43 -20.39 -0.12
C ASP A 234 -6.02 -20.30 1.30
N ARG A 235 -5.39 -20.90 2.31
CA ARG A 235 -5.83 -20.73 3.71
C ARG A 235 -5.68 -19.27 4.15
N ASP A 236 -4.60 -18.62 3.74
CA ASP A 236 -4.38 -17.21 4.03
C ASP A 236 -5.40 -16.33 3.27
N ALA A 237 -5.76 -16.71 2.05
CA ALA A 237 -6.82 -16.05 1.29
C ALA A 237 -8.19 -16.11 2.00
N ASP A 238 -8.53 -17.23 2.63
CA ASP A 238 -9.75 -17.38 3.43
C ASP A 238 -9.76 -16.43 4.64
N LEU A 239 -8.64 -16.30 5.35
CA LEU A 239 -8.50 -15.37 6.49
C LEU A 239 -8.62 -13.91 6.03
N ILE A 240 -7.97 -13.54 4.93
CA ILE A 240 -8.09 -12.22 4.32
C ILE A 240 -9.53 -11.93 3.91
N ALA A 241 -10.22 -12.90 3.29
CA ALA A 241 -11.61 -12.75 2.89
C ALA A 241 -12.53 -12.49 4.09
N GLN A 242 -12.35 -13.20 5.21
CA GLN A 242 -13.10 -12.96 6.44
C GLN A 242 -12.82 -11.57 7.03
N ALA A 243 -11.54 -11.15 7.05
CA ALA A 243 -11.16 -9.82 7.52
C ALA A 243 -11.77 -8.70 6.65
N LEU A 244 -11.77 -8.87 5.32
CA LEU A 244 -12.34 -7.90 4.39
C LEU A 244 -13.85 -7.71 4.59
N LYS A 245 -14.61 -8.75 4.97
CA LYS A 245 -16.05 -8.59 5.25
C LYS A 245 -16.33 -7.66 6.43
N GLN A 246 -15.38 -7.52 7.37
CA GLN A 246 -15.51 -6.64 8.54
C GLN A 246 -14.87 -5.27 8.28
N ASN A 247 -13.78 -5.22 7.51
CA ASN A 247 -13.08 -3.98 7.23
C ASN A 247 -13.83 -3.13 6.20
N THR A 248 -14.18 -1.90 6.59
CA THR A 248 -14.91 -0.95 5.73
C THR A 248 -14.11 0.28 5.33
N ASN A 249 -12.79 0.27 5.54
CA ASN A 249 -11.91 1.43 5.28
C ASN A 249 -10.81 1.14 4.26
N LEU A 250 -10.29 -0.09 4.22
CA LEU A 250 -9.26 -0.47 3.26
C LEU A 250 -9.77 -0.23 1.84
N GLN A 251 -8.99 0.52 1.07
CA GLN A 251 -9.31 0.93 -0.29
C GLN A 251 -8.58 0.11 -1.34
N ARG A 252 -7.38 -0.39 -1.00
CA ARG A 252 -6.56 -1.23 -1.87
C ARG A 252 -5.82 -2.32 -1.10
N LEU A 253 -5.87 -3.53 -1.64
CA LEU A 253 -5.10 -4.69 -1.23
C LEU A 253 -4.36 -5.29 -2.44
N ASP A 254 -3.03 -5.32 -2.40
CA ASP A 254 -2.22 -5.99 -3.43
C ASP A 254 -1.70 -7.35 -2.95
N LEU A 255 -2.14 -8.41 -3.64
CA LEU A 255 -1.82 -9.82 -3.37
C LEU A 255 -1.03 -10.47 -4.50
N LYS A 256 -0.52 -9.72 -5.48
CA LYS A 256 0.20 -10.30 -6.63
C LYS A 256 1.41 -11.14 -6.20
N GLY A 257 1.75 -12.14 -6.99
CA GLY A 257 2.94 -12.98 -6.77
C GLY A 257 2.94 -13.80 -5.47
N ASN A 258 1.78 -13.99 -4.85
CA ASN A 258 1.58 -14.98 -3.82
C ASN A 258 1.20 -16.35 -4.42
N SER A 259 1.22 -17.39 -3.61
CA SER A 259 0.87 -18.78 -3.97
C SER A 259 -0.63 -19.06 -3.81
N ILE A 260 -1.48 -18.03 -4.00
CA ILE A 260 -2.94 -18.14 -3.95
C ILE A 260 -3.43 -18.69 -5.28
N THR A 261 -4.17 -19.79 -5.25
CA THR A 261 -4.72 -20.42 -6.44
C THR A 261 -6.01 -19.73 -6.88
N SER A 262 -6.61 -20.20 -7.97
CA SER A 262 -7.95 -19.74 -8.37
C SER A 262 -9.01 -19.96 -7.29
N ALA A 263 -8.88 -21.00 -6.46
CA ALA A 263 -9.81 -21.27 -5.38
C ALA A 263 -9.72 -20.20 -4.27
N GLY A 264 -8.51 -19.87 -3.81
CA GLY A 264 -8.35 -18.80 -2.82
C GLY A 264 -8.77 -17.42 -3.34
N PHE A 265 -8.48 -17.10 -4.60
CA PHE A 265 -8.97 -15.86 -5.20
C PHE A 265 -10.50 -15.85 -5.36
N GLU A 266 -11.14 -17.00 -5.53
CA GLU A 266 -12.60 -17.11 -5.53
C GLU A 266 -13.16 -16.86 -4.12
N THR A 267 -12.52 -17.35 -3.05
CA THR A 267 -12.92 -16.99 -1.68
C THR A 267 -12.84 -15.48 -1.46
N ILE A 268 -11.74 -14.84 -1.87
CA ILE A 268 -11.61 -13.38 -1.79
C ILE A 268 -12.66 -12.67 -2.65
N ARG A 269 -12.97 -13.20 -3.85
CA ARG A 269 -14.02 -12.68 -4.72
C ARG A 269 -15.36 -12.64 -4.01
N THR A 270 -15.75 -13.71 -3.31
CA THR A 270 -17.02 -13.74 -2.55
C THR A 270 -17.06 -12.74 -1.39
N ALA A 271 -15.91 -12.34 -0.83
CA ALA A 271 -15.88 -11.30 0.20
C ALA A 271 -16.14 -9.90 -0.37
N ILE A 272 -15.83 -9.65 -1.64
CA ILE A 272 -16.04 -8.35 -2.28
C ILE A 272 -17.26 -8.34 -3.21
N TYR A 273 -17.71 -9.48 -3.73
CA TYR A 273 -18.82 -9.61 -4.66
C TYR A 273 -19.42 -11.03 -4.60
N ASP A 274 -20.55 -11.16 -3.89
CA ASP A 274 -21.34 -12.38 -3.80
C ASP A 274 -22.72 -12.18 -4.46
N PRO A 275 -22.91 -12.64 -5.71
CA PRO A 275 -24.14 -12.44 -6.44
C PRO A 275 -25.29 -13.38 -6.02
N SER A 276 -25.12 -14.19 -4.97
CA SER A 276 -26.13 -15.17 -4.54
C SER A 276 -27.45 -14.52 -4.09
N SER A 277 -27.39 -13.35 -3.47
CA SER A 277 -28.57 -12.58 -3.08
C SER A 277 -28.26 -11.09 -2.89
N LEU A 278 -29.30 -10.25 -2.82
CA LEU A 278 -29.13 -8.84 -2.43
C LEU A 278 -28.53 -8.68 -1.03
N ASN A 279 -28.89 -9.55 -0.07
CA ASN A 279 -28.35 -9.53 1.28
C ASN A 279 -26.87 -9.94 1.31
N ALA A 280 -26.51 -10.98 0.56
CA ALA A 280 -25.11 -11.38 0.42
C ALA A 280 -24.28 -10.26 -0.22
N MET A 281 -24.81 -9.63 -1.28
CA MET A 281 -24.21 -8.45 -1.90
C MET A 281 -24.05 -7.30 -0.90
N GLU A 282 -25.04 -7.03 -0.05
CA GLU A 282 -24.99 -5.96 0.95
C GLU A 282 -23.92 -6.20 2.02
N SER A 283 -23.73 -7.46 2.43
CA SER A 283 -22.70 -7.87 3.38
C SER A 283 -21.27 -7.88 2.82
N CYS A 284 -21.11 -7.70 1.50
CA CYS A 284 -19.81 -7.69 0.86
C CYS A 284 -19.02 -6.42 1.19
N ASN A 285 -17.70 -6.53 1.13
CA ASN A 285 -16.84 -5.36 1.17
C ASN A 285 -17.07 -4.48 -0.08
N HIS A 286 -17.36 -3.20 0.14
CA HIS A 286 -17.58 -2.22 -0.93
C HIS A 286 -16.50 -1.15 -1.03
N THR A 287 -15.48 -1.19 -0.18
CA THR A 287 -14.43 -0.16 -0.09
C THR A 287 -13.12 -0.61 -0.73
N CYS A 288 -12.81 -1.89 -0.67
CA CYS A 288 -11.51 -2.46 -1.00
C CYS A 288 -11.42 -2.92 -2.46
N LEU A 289 -10.34 -2.50 -3.12
CA LEU A 289 -9.91 -2.97 -4.41
C LEU A 289 -8.85 -4.06 -4.15
N VAL A 290 -9.15 -5.30 -4.51
CA VAL A 290 -8.20 -6.41 -4.39
C VAL A 290 -7.64 -6.72 -5.76
N ASP A 291 -6.33 -6.54 -5.91
CA ASP A 291 -5.60 -6.92 -7.12
C ASP A 291 -5.80 -8.43 -7.42
N CYS A 292 -5.77 -8.83 -8.70
CA CYS A 292 -6.02 -10.19 -9.21
C CYS A 292 -7.46 -10.71 -9.12
N VAL A 293 -8.38 -10.00 -8.46
CA VAL A 293 -9.80 -10.38 -8.44
C VAL A 293 -10.53 -9.68 -9.58
N LYS A 294 -11.12 -10.47 -10.48
CA LYS A 294 -11.99 -9.94 -11.55
C LYS A 294 -13.14 -9.16 -10.92
N GLU A 295 -13.82 -8.32 -11.70
CA GLU A 295 -15.04 -7.62 -11.24
C GLU A 295 -14.81 -6.51 -10.20
N ASN A 296 -13.55 -6.17 -9.92
CA ASN A 296 -13.17 -5.10 -9.01
C ASN A 296 -12.55 -3.92 -9.79
N GLU A 297 -13.40 -3.03 -10.25
CA GLU A 297 -13.01 -1.93 -11.12
C GLU A 297 -12.37 -0.75 -10.36
N HIS A 298 -11.47 -0.05 -11.05
CA HIS A 298 -10.64 0.99 -10.48
C HIS A 298 -11.31 2.38 -10.43
N ARG A 299 -10.77 3.29 -9.62
CA ARG A 299 -11.13 4.73 -9.56
C ARG A 299 -12.59 5.04 -9.16
N MET A 300 -13.19 4.20 -8.32
CA MET A 300 -14.54 4.41 -7.77
C MET A 300 -14.54 4.61 -6.25
N THR A 301 -15.41 5.51 -5.78
CA THR A 301 -15.80 5.65 -4.36
C THR A 301 -16.51 4.38 -3.86
N PRO A 302 -16.55 4.11 -2.54
CA PRO A 302 -17.28 2.98 -1.99
C PRO A 302 -18.75 2.89 -2.45
N ARG A 303 -19.43 4.04 -2.52
CA ARG A 303 -20.81 4.14 -3.01
C ARG A 303 -20.93 3.76 -4.48
N GLN A 304 -19.99 4.22 -5.31
CA GLN A 304 -19.96 3.83 -6.73
C GLN A 304 -19.70 2.33 -6.91
N ARG A 305 -18.77 1.75 -6.14
CA ARG A 305 -18.50 0.30 -6.18
C ARG A 305 -19.72 -0.51 -5.78
N ARG A 306 -20.39 -0.15 -4.68
CA ARG A 306 -21.64 -0.80 -4.26
C ARG A 306 -22.68 -0.79 -5.37
N ASN A 307 -22.94 0.37 -5.96
CA ASN A 307 -23.94 0.50 -7.03
C ASN A 307 -23.55 -0.25 -8.31
N ARG A 308 -22.26 -0.26 -8.68
CA ARG A 308 -21.75 -1.02 -9.84
C ARG A 308 -21.93 -2.52 -9.64
N LYS A 309 -21.62 -3.02 -8.43
CA LYS A 309 -21.86 -4.41 -8.06
C LYS A 309 -23.35 -4.78 -8.12
N LEU A 310 -24.23 -3.90 -7.65
CA LEU A 310 -25.68 -4.09 -7.78
C LEU A 310 -26.14 -4.12 -9.24
N TYR A 311 -25.65 -3.20 -10.08
CA TYR A 311 -25.95 -3.21 -11.52
C TYR A 311 -25.49 -4.51 -12.18
N LYS A 312 -24.29 -4.99 -11.81
CA LYS A 312 -23.76 -6.25 -12.33
C LYS A 312 -24.61 -7.45 -11.92
N LEU A 313 -25.06 -7.52 -10.68
CA LEU A 313 -26.00 -8.54 -10.21
C LEU A 313 -27.27 -8.57 -11.06
N LEU A 314 -27.89 -7.40 -11.29
CA LEU A 314 -29.10 -7.28 -12.11
C LEU A 314 -28.86 -7.69 -13.56
N SER A 315 -27.69 -7.35 -14.10
CA SER A 315 -27.27 -7.74 -15.45
C SER A 315 -27.12 -9.25 -15.57
N THR A 316 -26.50 -9.91 -14.57
CA THR A 316 -26.37 -11.37 -14.56
C THR A 316 -27.72 -12.07 -14.44
N ARG A 317 -28.61 -11.58 -13.57
CA ARG A 317 -29.98 -12.13 -13.41
C ARG A 317 -30.86 -11.95 -14.65
N HIS A 318 -30.64 -10.85 -15.40
CA HIS A 318 -31.35 -10.56 -16.64
C HIS A 318 -31.11 -11.61 -17.73
N LEU A 319 -29.90 -12.19 -17.80
CA LEU A 319 -29.61 -13.27 -18.76
C LEU A 319 -30.55 -14.47 -18.60
N GLY A 320 -31.08 -14.69 -17.38
CA GLY A 320 -32.09 -15.71 -17.09
C GLY A 320 -33.52 -15.18 -16.96
N GLY A 321 -33.79 -13.91 -17.30
CA GLY A 321 -35.11 -13.27 -17.13
C GLY A 321 -35.66 -13.35 -15.70
N SER A 322 -34.75 -13.31 -14.72
CA SER A 322 -35.04 -13.71 -13.35
C SER A 322 -35.05 -12.56 -12.35
N ASN A 323 -34.91 -11.30 -12.81
CA ASN A 323 -34.78 -10.17 -11.89
C ASN A 323 -36.02 -10.00 -11.03
N ALA A 324 -37.21 -9.98 -11.64
CA ALA A 324 -38.47 -9.81 -10.91
C ALA A 324 -38.68 -10.90 -9.85
N ARG A 325 -38.40 -12.16 -10.19
CA ARG A 325 -38.52 -13.29 -9.25
C ARG A 325 -37.60 -13.10 -8.04
N HIS A 326 -36.34 -12.76 -8.26
CA HIS A 326 -35.39 -12.57 -7.15
C HIS A 326 -35.74 -11.32 -6.33
N LEU A 327 -36.10 -10.21 -6.98
CA LEU A 327 -36.46 -8.97 -6.28
C LEU A 327 -37.72 -9.14 -5.43
N ASN A 328 -38.75 -9.82 -5.92
CA ASN A 328 -39.95 -10.15 -5.13
C ASN A 328 -39.59 -11.05 -3.95
N ALA A 329 -38.75 -12.07 -4.16
CA ALA A 329 -38.33 -12.98 -3.10
C ALA A 329 -37.47 -12.30 -2.02
N GLU A 330 -36.62 -11.34 -2.40
CA GLU A 330 -35.64 -10.70 -1.50
C GLU A 330 -36.18 -9.43 -0.82
N LEU A 331 -37.03 -8.66 -1.50
CA LEU A 331 -37.56 -7.38 -1.00
C LEU A 331 -39.02 -7.48 -0.52
N GLY A 332 -39.69 -8.60 -0.80
CA GLY A 332 -41.11 -8.80 -0.55
C GLY A 332 -42.01 -8.09 -1.57
N GLU A 333 -43.31 -8.37 -1.49
CA GLU A 333 -44.34 -7.80 -2.37
C GLU A 333 -45.06 -6.59 -1.74
N GLU A 334 -44.59 -6.11 -0.59
CA GLU A 334 -45.27 -5.08 0.19
C GLU A 334 -45.17 -3.66 -0.41
N LYS A 335 -46.05 -2.76 0.01
CA LYS A 335 -46.09 -1.31 -0.35
C LYS A 335 -44.74 -0.58 -0.22
N HIS A 336 -43.81 -1.09 0.58
CA HIS A 336 -42.47 -0.51 0.75
C HIS A 336 -41.54 -0.80 -0.44
N ALA A 337 -41.67 -1.97 -1.09
CA ALA A 337 -40.85 -2.36 -2.23
C ALA A 337 -41.19 -1.54 -3.50
N ILE A 338 -42.45 -1.11 -3.66
CA ILE A 338 -42.90 -0.16 -4.70
C ILE A 338 -42.07 1.14 -4.68
N LYS A 339 -41.71 1.64 -3.48
CA LYS A 339 -40.90 2.86 -3.32
C LYS A 339 -39.44 2.68 -3.74
N LEU A 340 -38.97 1.45 -3.91
CA LEU A 340 -37.61 1.13 -4.36
C LEU A 340 -37.51 1.04 -5.88
N VAL A 341 -38.61 0.80 -6.59
CA VAL A 341 -38.64 0.66 -8.06
C VAL A 341 -37.95 1.83 -8.77
N PRO A 342 -38.27 3.12 -8.48
CA PRO A 342 -37.60 4.24 -9.14
C PRO A 342 -36.10 4.32 -8.83
N LYS A 343 -35.68 3.87 -7.64
CA LYS A 343 -34.26 3.87 -7.22
C LYS A 343 -33.46 2.81 -7.98
N VAL A 344 -34.03 1.62 -8.17
CA VAL A 344 -33.40 0.53 -8.95
C VAL A 344 -33.26 0.94 -10.41
N LEU A 345 -34.33 1.49 -11.01
CA LEU A 345 -34.30 2.00 -12.39
C LEU A 345 -33.27 3.13 -12.58
N HIS A 346 -33.20 4.06 -11.61
CA HIS A 346 -32.17 5.11 -11.61
C HIS A 346 -30.75 4.54 -11.51
N CYS A 347 -30.53 3.52 -10.67
CA CYS A 347 -29.25 2.84 -10.55
C CYS A 347 -28.83 2.21 -11.88
N ILE A 348 -29.73 1.45 -12.53
CA ILE A 348 -29.49 0.87 -13.86
C ILE A 348 -29.09 1.97 -14.83
N LYS A 349 -29.92 3.00 -15.01
CA LYS A 349 -29.64 4.09 -15.95
C LYS A 349 -28.26 4.71 -15.73
N ARG A 350 -27.89 4.97 -14.47
CA ARG A 350 -26.63 5.65 -14.11
C ARG A 350 -25.38 4.81 -14.35
N TYR A 351 -25.44 3.50 -14.09
CA TYR A 351 -24.25 2.63 -14.14
C TYR A 351 -24.15 1.79 -15.42
N SER A 352 -25.12 1.95 -16.31
CA SER A 352 -25.21 1.26 -17.59
C SER A 352 -24.51 1.98 -18.76
N SER A 353 -24.11 3.24 -18.58
CA SER A 353 -23.54 4.10 -19.62
C SER A 353 -22.01 4.08 -19.72
N ASP A 354 -21.32 3.17 -19.01
CA ASP A 354 -19.86 3.08 -18.99
C ASP A 354 -19.36 1.93 -19.88
N GLN A 355 -18.37 2.23 -20.74
CA GLN A 355 -17.95 1.52 -21.95
C GLN A 355 -17.27 0.14 -21.74
N THR A 356 -17.96 -0.86 -21.18
CA THR A 356 -17.54 -2.25 -21.33
C THR A 356 -18.54 -2.98 -22.23
N ALA A 357 -18.11 -3.31 -23.44
CA ALA A 357 -18.95 -3.72 -24.58
C ALA A 357 -19.71 -5.06 -24.45
N ASP A 358 -19.78 -5.67 -23.26
CA ASP A 358 -20.30 -7.04 -23.07
C ASP A 358 -21.50 -7.16 -22.10
N SER A 359 -22.21 -6.07 -21.79
CA SER A 359 -23.38 -6.11 -20.89
C SER A 359 -24.70 -5.92 -21.66
N PRO A 360 -25.77 -6.68 -21.36
CA PRO A 360 -27.07 -6.54 -22.03
C PRO A 360 -27.55 -5.09 -22.02
N THR A 361 -28.19 -4.68 -23.12
CA THR A 361 -28.57 -3.28 -23.33
C THR A 361 -29.30 -2.74 -22.08
N PRO A 362 -28.94 -1.56 -21.57
CA PRO A 362 -29.58 -1.00 -20.37
C PRO A 362 -31.11 -0.94 -20.44
N LEU A 363 -31.62 -0.83 -21.68
CA LEU A 363 -33.02 -0.84 -22.05
C LEU A 363 -33.70 -2.20 -21.83
N SER A 364 -33.02 -3.32 -22.02
CA SER A 364 -33.64 -4.66 -21.85
C SER A 364 -33.85 -5.01 -20.39
N ILE A 365 -32.91 -4.68 -19.50
CA ILE A 365 -33.07 -4.82 -18.04
C ILE A 365 -34.20 -3.89 -17.56
N THR A 366 -34.18 -2.63 -18.02
CA THR A 366 -35.22 -1.65 -17.69
C THR A 366 -36.60 -2.13 -18.15
N TYR A 367 -36.70 -2.66 -19.36
CA TYR A 367 -37.95 -3.19 -19.91
C TYR A 367 -38.45 -4.42 -19.15
N GLU A 368 -37.56 -5.36 -18.81
CA GLU A 368 -37.92 -6.51 -17.96
C GLU A 368 -38.57 -6.02 -16.67
N LEU A 369 -37.88 -5.16 -15.91
CA LEU A 369 -38.38 -4.66 -14.63
C LEU A 369 -39.68 -3.87 -14.77
N ILE A 370 -39.82 -3.05 -15.81
CA ILE A 370 -41.05 -2.30 -16.06
C ILE A 370 -42.23 -3.22 -16.36
N LYS A 371 -41.98 -4.33 -17.08
CA LYS A 371 -43.03 -5.26 -17.46
C LYS A 371 -43.43 -6.19 -16.32
N THR A 372 -42.50 -6.59 -15.47
CA THR A 372 -42.68 -7.76 -14.59
C THR A 372 -42.48 -7.49 -13.10
N TRP A 373 -41.93 -6.35 -12.70
CA TRP A 373 -41.60 -6.08 -11.30
C TRP A 373 -42.36 -4.87 -10.73
N MET A 374 -43.45 -5.12 -9.99
CA MET A 374 -44.23 -4.16 -9.19
C MET A 374 -44.77 -2.91 -9.91
N MET A 375 -44.54 -2.80 -11.22
CA MET A 375 -44.88 -1.64 -12.05
C MET A 375 -46.36 -1.61 -12.47
N PRO A 376 -47.02 -2.74 -12.78
CA PRO A 376 -48.48 -2.77 -12.91
C PRO A 376 -49.20 -2.18 -11.67
N GLU A 377 -48.77 -2.56 -10.48
CA GLU A 377 -49.30 -2.11 -9.20
C GLU A 377 -48.99 -0.63 -8.92
N LEU A 378 -47.82 -0.15 -9.36
CA LEU A 378 -47.43 1.25 -9.26
C LEU A 378 -48.33 2.15 -10.11
N PHE A 379 -48.71 1.72 -11.31
CA PHE A 379 -49.67 2.46 -12.15
C PHE A 379 -51.09 2.47 -11.56
N GLU A 380 -51.55 1.35 -11.01
CA GLU A 380 -52.85 1.28 -10.32
C GLU A 380 -52.90 2.16 -9.05
N TYR A 381 -51.79 2.23 -8.31
CA TYR A 381 -51.70 3.05 -7.10
C TYR A 381 -51.81 4.56 -7.38
N HIS A 382 -51.21 5.05 -8.46
CA HIS A 382 -51.31 6.47 -8.84
C HIS A 382 -52.73 6.82 -9.34
N CYS A 383 -53.39 5.91 -10.07
CA CYS A 383 -54.76 6.13 -10.54
C CYS A 383 -55.79 6.22 -9.39
N ASN A 384 -55.55 5.53 -8.27
CA ASN A 384 -56.46 5.54 -7.11
C ASN A 384 -56.27 6.75 -6.17
N TYR A 385 -55.15 7.47 -6.25
CA TYR A 385 -54.92 8.70 -5.46
C TYR A 385 -55.47 9.96 -6.15
N ASP A 386 -55.53 9.98 -7.48
CA ASP A 386 -56.10 11.10 -8.26
C ASP A 386 -57.64 11.01 -8.42
N GLY A 387 -58.28 9.96 -7.88
CA GLY A 387 -59.73 9.71 -7.96
C GLY A 387 -60.53 10.15 -6.73
N GLY A 388 -59.91 10.78 -5.73
CA GLY A 388 -60.57 11.22 -4.49
C GLY A 388 -60.62 12.74 -4.35
N ASN A 389 -61.51 13.39 -5.08
CA ASN A 389 -61.96 14.77 -4.84
C ASN A 389 -63.46 14.78 -4.54
#